data_AF-A0A933W773-F1
#
_entry.id   AF-A0A933W773-F1
#
_cell.length_a   1.000
_cell.length_b   1.000
_cell.length_c   1.000
_cell.angle_alpha   90.00
_cell.angle_beta   90.00
_cell.angle_gamma   90.00
#
_symmetry.space_group_name_H-M   'P 1'
#
loop_
_entity.id
_entity.type
_entity.pdbx_description
1 polymer ?
#
loop_
_entity_poly.entity_id
_entity_poly.type
_entity_poly.pdbx_seq_one_letter_code
_entity_poly.pdbx_strand_id
1 'polypeptide(L)'
;MKSEIKTAHKARFLGPYKKRLSALVKISRDHGIEPIFITQPVLFGNAIDDVTNVDLGRLKINDSNGRLEWEILELYNDATRELEKEAGVLVIDLAKDLPKSSRYYYDFIHYTYLVSFLLKNFNGASKTPSIKHLTK
;
A
#
# COMPACT_ATOMS: atom_id res chain seq x y z
N MET A 1 3.15 -3.37 -25.22
CA MET A 1 1.91 -3.42 -24.41
C MET A 1 2.11 -3.35 -22.88
N LYS A 2 2.54 -4.41 -22.15
CA LYS A 2 2.65 -4.35 -20.65
C LYS A 2 3.57 -3.23 -20.12
N SER A 3 4.73 -3.07 -20.76
CA SER A 3 5.71 -2.00 -20.44
C SER A 3 5.15 -0.59 -20.68
N GLU A 4 4.36 -0.40 -21.74
CA GLU A 4 3.78 0.89 -22.09
C GLU A 4 2.74 1.34 -21.07
N ILE A 5 1.89 0.43 -20.56
CA ILE A 5 0.88 0.76 -19.56
C ILE A 5 1.56 1.24 -18.26
N LYS A 6 2.55 0.50 -17.75
CA LYS A 6 3.30 0.92 -16.55
C LYS A 6 3.99 2.27 -16.76
N THR A 7 4.57 2.49 -17.93
CA THR A 7 5.23 3.75 -18.30
C THR A 7 4.22 4.90 -18.32
N ALA A 8 3.02 4.68 -18.87
CA ALA A 8 1.95 5.66 -18.88
C ALA A 8 1.49 6.04 -17.47
N HIS A 9 1.35 5.06 -16.55
CA HIS A 9 1.02 5.36 -15.16
C HIS A 9 2.11 6.19 -14.47
N LYS A 10 3.38 5.83 -14.66
CA LYS A 10 4.51 6.60 -14.12
C LYS A 10 4.51 8.05 -14.63
N ALA A 11 4.36 8.22 -15.95
CA ALA A 11 4.43 9.54 -16.58
C ALA A 11 3.23 10.42 -16.23
N ARG A 12 2.02 9.87 -16.20
CA ARG A 12 0.78 10.66 -16.10
C ARG A 12 0.25 10.81 -14.68
N PHE A 13 0.32 9.76 -13.86
CA PHE A 13 -0.43 9.70 -12.60
C PHE A 13 0.45 9.72 -11.35
N LEU A 14 1.67 9.17 -11.43
CA LEU A 14 2.49 8.99 -10.25
C LEU A 14 2.98 10.32 -9.65
N GLY A 15 3.38 11.28 -10.49
CA GLY A 15 3.78 12.62 -10.04
C GLY A 15 2.66 13.35 -9.27
N PRO A 16 1.45 13.51 -9.85
CA PRO A 16 0.30 14.07 -9.14
C PRO A 16 -0.09 13.28 -7.87
N TYR A 17 0.03 11.96 -7.87
CA TYR A 17 -0.22 11.14 -6.69
C TYR A 17 0.74 11.46 -5.54
N LYS A 18 2.05 11.50 -5.80
CA LYS A 18 3.07 11.90 -4.82
C LYS A 18 2.79 13.29 -4.23
N LYS A 19 2.43 14.27 -5.07
CA LYS A 19 2.07 15.62 -4.61
C LYS A 19 0.88 15.60 -3.63
N ARG A 20 -0.14 14.76 -3.89
CA ARG A 20 -1.29 14.62 -2.98
C ARG A 20 -0.89 13.98 -1.65
N LEU A 21 -0.04 12.95 -1.68
CA LEU A 21 0.50 12.35 -0.46
C LEU A 21 1.27 13.36 0.40
N SER A 22 2.21 14.10 -0.19
CA SER A 22 2.94 15.14 0.54
C SER A 22 2.02 16.25 1.07
N ALA A 23 0.96 16.61 0.33
CA ALA A 23 -0.04 17.56 0.80
C ALA A 23 -0.81 17.04 2.02
N LEU A 24 -1.19 15.76 2.05
CA LEU A 24 -1.82 15.14 3.23
C LEU A 24 -0.90 15.17 4.44
N VAL A 25 0.40 14.88 4.26
CA VAL A 25 1.40 14.99 5.35
C VAL A 25 1.43 16.41 5.90
N LYS A 26 1.54 17.40 5.01
CA LYS A 26 1.62 18.80 5.39
C LYS A 26 0.36 19.25 6.14
N ILE A 27 -0.82 19.01 5.57
CA ILE A 27 -2.10 19.45 6.15
C ILE A 27 -2.31 18.81 7.53
N SER A 28 -1.98 17.53 7.69
CA SER A 28 -2.09 16.84 8.98
C SER A 28 -1.23 17.52 10.04
N ARG A 29 0.06 17.75 9.73
CA ARG A 29 1.01 18.37 10.66
C ARG A 29 0.72 19.84 10.94
N ASP A 30 0.24 20.59 9.95
CA ASP A 30 -0.24 21.97 10.15
C ASP A 30 -1.37 22.05 11.20
N HIS A 31 -2.11 20.95 11.41
CA HIS A 31 -3.18 20.84 12.40
C HIS A 31 -2.77 20.00 13.64
N GLY A 32 -1.48 19.73 13.83
CA GLY A 32 -0.98 18.97 14.98
C GLY A 32 -1.32 17.47 14.96
N ILE A 33 -1.68 16.92 13.79
CA ILE A 33 -1.97 15.49 13.59
C ILE A 33 -0.74 14.84 12.95
N GLU A 34 -0.22 13.76 13.55
CA GLU A 34 0.83 12.95 12.92
C GLU A 34 0.18 11.83 12.08
N PRO A 35 0.33 11.87 10.74
CA PRO A 35 -0.29 10.87 9.89
C PRO A 35 0.53 9.57 9.86
N ILE A 36 -0.19 8.45 9.78
CA ILE A 36 0.37 7.13 9.49
C ILE A 36 -0.18 6.68 8.14
N PHE A 37 0.69 6.25 7.24
CA PHE A 37 0.31 5.72 5.94
C PHE A 37 0.38 4.20 5.94
N ILE A 38 -0.43 3.57 5.10
CA ILE A 38 -0.47 2.12 4.93
C ILE A 38 -0.43 1.84 3.42
N THR A 39 0.45 0.95 2.96
CA THR A 39 0.45 0.51 1.55
C THR A 39 -0.78 -0.34 1.26
N GLN A 40 -1.22 -0.38 0.01
CA GLN A 40 -2.44 -1.07 -0.40
C GLN A 40 -2.14 -2.52 -0.80
N PRO A 41 -2.54 -3.52 0.02
CA PRO A 41 -2.51 -4.91 -0.40
C PRO A 41 -3.72 -5.25 -1.28
N VAL A 42 -3.54 -6.21 -2.19
CA VAL A 42 -4.59 -6.81 -3.02
C VAL A 42 -4.34 -8.31 -3.16
N LEU A 43 -5.41 -9.08 -3.41
CA LEU A 43 -5.31 -10.53 -3.53
C LEU A 43 -4.51 -10.93 -4.77
N PHE A 44 -4.82 -10.35 -5.93
CA PHE A 44 -4.15 -10.72 -7.18
C PHE A 44 -2.67 -10.31 -7.21
N GLY A 45 -1.87 -11.03 -7.99
CA GLY A 45 -0.44 -10.77 -8.14
C GLY A 45 0.36 -12.05 -8.37
N ASN A 46 1.67 -11.99 -8.15
CA ASN A 46 2.58 -13.11 -8.43
C ASN A 46 2.57 -14.15 -7.30
N ALA A 47 1.43 -14.81 -7.09
CA ALA A 47 1.25 -15.85 -6.08
C ALA A 47 0.25 -16.91 -6.54
N ILE A 48 0.29 -18.07 -5.89
CA ILE A 48 -0.77 -19.08 -5.94
C ILE A 48 -1.54 -18.95 -4.62
N ASP A 49 -2.86 -18.84 -4.69
CA ASP A 49 -3.70 -18.79 -3.51
C ASP A 49 -3.65 -20.13 -2.77
N ASP A 50 -3.32 -20.12 -1.48
CA ASP A 50 -3.15 -21.32 -0.65
C ASP A 50 -4.48 -21.99 -0.28
N VAL A 51 -5.61 -21.31 -0.46
CA VAL A 51 -6.95 -21.87 -0.23
C VAL A 51 -7.48 -22.54 -1.49
N THR A 52 -7.40 -21.85 -2.63
CA THR A 52 -8.07 -22.27 -3.86
C THR A 52 -7.13 -22.91 -4.88
N ASN A 53 -5.82 -22.83 -4.67
CA ASN A 53 -4.76 -23.22 -5.62
C ASN A 53 -4.82 -22.48 -6.97
N VAL A 54 -5.53 -21.34 -7.04
CA VAL A 54 -5.60 -20.52 -8.25
C VAL A 54 -4.33 -19.70 -8.44
N ASP A 55 -3.81 -19.66 -9.66
CA ASP A 55 -2.74 -18.73 -10.07
C ASP A 55 -3.29 -17.30 -10.15
N LEU A 56 -3.03 -16.52 -9.09
CA LEU A 56 -3.52 -15.16 -8.93
C LEU A 56 -2.94 -14.19 -9.96
N GLY A 57 -1.83 -14.55 -10.61
CA GLY A 57 -1.19 -13.74 -11.64
C GLY A 57 -1.89 -13.85 -13.00
N ARG A 58 -2.67 -14.92 -13.19
CA ARG A 58 -3.45 -15.20 -14.41
C ARG A 58 -4.90 -14.75 -14.33
N LEU A 59 -5.40 -14.39 -13.14
CA LEU A 59 -6.74 -13.84 -12.97
C LEU A 59 -6.95 -12.65 -13.90
N LYS A 60 -8.08 -12.62 -14.61
CA LYS A 60 -8.49 -11.47 -15.40
C LYS A 60 -8.94 -10.37 -14.45
N ILE A 61 -8.25 -9.24 -14.48
CA ILE A 61 -8.58 -8.04 -13.71
C ILE A 61 -8.79 -6.92 -14.72
N ASN A 62 -10.04 -6.45 -14.86
CA ASN A 62 -10.46 -5.54 -15.93
C ASN A 62 -10.00 -6.07 -17.32
N ASP A 63 -9.25 -5.26 -18.07
CA ASP A 63 -8.73 -5.59 -19.40
C ASP A 63 -7.33 -6.23 -19.37
N SER A 64 -6.88 -6.66 -18.19
CA SER A 64 -5.52 -7.15 -17.95
C SER A 64 -5.52 -8.41 -17.06
N ASN A 65 -4.36 -8.73 -16.50
CA ASN A 65 -4.19 -9.82 -15.55
C ASN A 65 -3.63 -9.36 -14.20
N GLY A 66 -3.84 -10.20 -13.19
CA GLY A 66 -3.45 -9.93 -11.81
C GLY A 66 -1.98 -9.57 -11.63
N ARG A 67 -1.07 -10.14 -12.43
CA ARG A 67 0.34 -9.77 -12.41
C ARG A 67 0.57 -8.32 -12.80
N LEU A 68 -0.01 -7.88 -13.93
CA LEU A 68 0.20 -6.51 -14.41
C LEU A 68 -0.45 -5.49 -13.47
N GLU A 69 -1.67 -5.75 -13.03
CA GLU A 69 -2.37 -4.85 -12.11
C GLU A 69 -1.64 -4.72 -10.77
N TRP A 70 -1.11 -5.81 -10.24
CA TRP A 70 -0.24 -5.78 -9.06
C TRP A 70 1.02 -4.93 -9.29
N GLU A 71 1.69 -5.12 -10.42
CA GLU A 71 2.89 -4.34 -10.76
C GLU A 71 2.61 -2.84 -10.96
N ILE A 72 1.38 -2.48 -11.36
CA ILE A 72 0.95 -1.08 -11.45
C ILE A 72 0.68 -0.54 -10.05
N LEU A 73 -0.06 -1.26 -9.20
CA LEU A 73 -0.34 -0.86 -7.82
C LEU A 73 0.95 -0.69 -7.01
N GLU A 74 1.94 -1.55 -7.21
CA GLU A 74 3.24 -1.44 -6.54
C GLU A 74 3.96 -0.12 -6.85
N LEU A 75 3.71 0.53 -7.99
CA LEU A 75 4.24 1.88 -8.24
C LEU A 75 3.71 2.91 -7.24
N TYR A 76 2.46 2.77 -6.83
CA TYR A 76 1.82 3.66 -5.86
C TYR A 76 2.21 3.29 -4.43
N ASN A 77 2.36 2.00 -4.14
CA ASN A 77 2.91 1.54 -2.85
C ASN A 77 4.34 2.03 -2.67
N ASP A 78 5.19 1.99 -3.71
CA ASP A 78 6.54 2.55 -3.68
C ASP A 78 6.53 4.06 -3.40
N ALA A 79 5.68 4.82 -4.10
CA ALA A 79 5.50 6.25 -3.82
C ALA A 79 5.02 6.53 -2.37
N THR A 80 4.29 5.60 -1.77
CA THR A 80 3.84 5.70 -0.38
C THR A 80 4.99 5.38 0.59
N ARG A 81 5.79 4.34 0.31
CA ARG A 81 7.01 3.98 1.08
C ARG A 81 8.05 5.10 1.08
N GLU A 82 8.18 5.83 -0.02
CA GLU A 82 9.10 6.98 -0.13
C GLU A 82 8.79 8.08 0.90
N LEU A 83 7.53 8.23 1.35
CA LEU A 83 7.16 9.23 2.37
C LEU A 83 7.89 9.01 3.70
N GLU A 84 8.19 7.76 4.08
CA GLU A 84 8.95 7.48 5.30
C GLU A 84 10.33 8.13 5.23
N LYS A 85 10.98 8.07 4.05
CA LYS A 85 12.31 8.63 3.83
C LYS A 85 12.27 10.15 3.65
N GLU A 86 11.31 10.65 2.86
CA GLU A 86 11.25 12.07 2.46
C GLU A 86 10.64 12.97 3.54
N ALA A 87 9.64 12.46 4.27
CA ALA A 87 8.86 13.25 5.22
C ALA A 87 8.90 12.70 6.65
N GLY A 88 9.57 11.57 6.89
CA GLY A 88 9.71 10.98 8.24
C GLY A 88 8.38 10.53 8.84
N VAL A 89 7.36 10.23 8.02
CA VAL A 89 6.08 9.67 8.49
C VAL A 89 6.20 8.16 8.65
N LEU A 90 5.42 7.58 9.58
CA LEU A 90 5.34 6.13 9.68
C LEU A 90 4.58 5.56 8.47
N VAL A 91 5.17 4.55 7.82
CA VAL A 91 4.50 3.76 6.77
C VAL A 91 4.43 2.30 7.21
N ILE A 92 3.23 1.74 7.25
CA ILE A 92 2.99 0.31 7.48
C ILE A 92 2.91 -0.36 6.11
N ASP A 93 3.86 -1.25 5.80
CA ASP A 93 3.91 -1.92 4.50
C ASP A 93 3.02 -3.16 4.41
N LEU A 94 1.71 -2.95 4.59
CA LEU A 94 0.72 -4.03 4.57
C LEU A 94 0.67 -4.76 3.23
N ALA A 95 0.97 -4.08 2.11
CA ALA A 95 1.09 -4.68 0.78
C ALA A 95 2.12 -5.81 0.71
N LYS A 96 3.19 -5.71 1.49
CA LYS A 96 4.22 -6.74 1.61
C LYS A 96 3.87 -7.80 2.65
N ASP A 97 3.30 -7.37 3.77
CA ASP A 97 3.15 -8.21 4.96
C ASP A 97 1.85 -9.03 4.95
N LEU A 98 0.81 -8.59 4.23
CA LEU A 98 -0.44 -9.34 4.10
C LEU A 98 -0.31 -10.43 3.01
N PRO A 99 -0.45 -11.73 3.35
CA PRO A 99 -0.35 -12.79 2.36
C PRO A 99 -1.41 -12.68 1.26
N LYS A 100 -1.04 -13.02 0.02
CA LYS A 100 -1.98 -13.17 -1.10
C LYS A 100 -2.75 -14.48 -0.97
N SER A 101 -3.69 -14.49 -0.04
CA SER A 101 -4.49 -15.65 0.36
C SER A 101 -5.94 -15.24 0.48
N SER A 102 -6.86 -15.96 -0.17
CA SER A 102 -8.30 -15.63 -0.13
C SER A 102 -8.92 -15.73 1.27
N ARG A 103 -8.21 -16.28 2.28
CA ARG A 103 -8.63 -16.22 3.70
C ARG A 103 -8.85 -14.78 4.18
N TYR A 104 -8.01 -13.86 3.73
CA TYR A 104 -7.97 -12.48 4.22
C TYR A 104 -8.83 -11.51 3.41
N TYR A 105 -9.46 -11.99 2.34
CA TYR A 105 -10.08 -11.15 1.32
C TYR A 105 -11.53 -11.58 1.08
N TYR A 106 -12.44 -10.62 1.10
CA TYR A 106 -13.83 -10.85 0.70
C TYR A 106 -13.96 -10.90 -0.84
N ASP A 107 -13.23 -10.03 -1.52
CA ASP A 107 -13.05 -10.01 -2.97
C ASP A 107 -11.59 -9.65 -3.30
N PHE A 108 -11.27 -9.30 -4.56
CA PHE A 108 -9.88 -9.04 -4.94
C PHE A 108 -9.18 -7.88 -4.21
N ILE A 109 -9.92 -6.96 -3.59
CA ILE A 109 -9.38 -5.72 -3.01
C ILE A 109 -9.86 -5.45 -1.57
N HIS A 110 -11.04 -5.95 -1.19
CA HIS A 110 -11.62 -5.74 0.13
C HIS A 110 -11.26 -6.88 1.10
N TYR A 111 -10.95 -6.50 2.34
CA TYR A 111 -10.48 -7.42 3.36
C TYR A 111 -11.60 -7.98 4.22
N THR A 112 -11.39 -9.18 4.76
CA THR A 112 -12.18 -9.70 5.88
C THR A 112 -11.67 -9.10 7.20
N TYR A 113 -12.44 -9.27 8.27
CA TYR A 113 -12.03 -8.87 9.61
C TYR A 113 -10.72 -9.55 10.08
N LEU A 114 -10.31 -10.64 9.44
CA LEU A 114 -9.10 -11.39 9.81
C LEU A 114 -7.82 -10.57 9.67
N VAL A 115 -7.79 -9.61 8.74
CA VAL A 115 -6.65 -8.69 8.58
C VAL A 115 -6.38 -7.88 9.85
N SER A 116 -7.42 -7.60 10.65
CA SER A 116 -7.26 -6.88 11.92
C SER A 116 -6.37 -7.62 12.93
N PHE A 117 -6.31 -8.96 12.89
CA PHE A 117 -5.43 -9.73 13.76
C PHE A 117 -3.96 -9.64 13.35
N LEU A 118 -3.69 -9.48 12.04
CA LEU A 118 -2.32 -9.25 11.56
C LEU A 118 -1.84 -7.85 11.94
N LEU A 119 -2.71 -6.84 11.80
CA LEU A 119 -2.40 -5.46 12.22
C LEU A 119 -2.16 -5.31 13.72
N LYS A 120 -2.78 -6.14 14.56
CA LYS A 120 -2.52 -6.15 16.02
C LYS A 120 -1.11 -6.62 16.39
N ASN A 121 -0.48 -7.41 15.52
CA ASN A 121 0.88 -7.91 15.72
C ASN A 121 1.93 -7.03 15.03
N PHE A 122 1.51 -5.95 14.36
CA PHE A 122 2.45 -4.94 13.86
C PHE A 122 3.03 -4.17 15.05
N ASN A 123 4.18 -4.66 15.52
CA ASN A 123 5.07 -3.90 16.40
C ASN A 123 5.70 -2.76 15.60
N GLY A 124 4.99 -1.64 15.41
CA GLY A 124 5.57 -0.36 14.98
C GLY A 124 6.60 0.24 15.98
N ALA A 125 7.04 -0.56 16.96
CA ALA A 125 7.84 -0.17 18.11
C ALA A 125 9.34 -0.09 17.85
N SER A 126 9.77 0.38 16.66
CA SER A 126 11.15 0.82 16.48
C SER A 126 11.30 2.31 16.25
N LYS A 127 10.21 3.06 15.98
CA LYS A 127 10.26 4.54 15.87
C LYS A 127 8.95 5.19 16.27
N THR A 128 8.69 5.26 17.58
CA THR A 128 7.81 6.32 18.10
C THR A 128 8.44 7.66 17.72
N PRO A 129 7.76 8.56 16.99
CA PRO A 129 8.25 9.92 16.81
C PRO A 129 8.43 10.53 18.19
N SER A 130 9.62 11.05 18.47
CA SER A 130 9.89 11.78 19.70
C SER A 130 9.00 13.03 19.73
N ILE A 131 7.86 12.97 20.42
CA ILE A 131 6.99 14.11 20.70
C ILE A 131 7.72 15.02 21.71
N LYS A 132 8.67 15.82 21.21
CA LYS A 132 9.48 16.74 22.04
C LYS A 132 9.01 18.20 22.00
N HIS A 133 7.88 18.52 21.37
CA HIS A 133 7.51 19.92 21.08
C HIS A 133 6.10 20.33 21.56
N LEU A 134 5.49 19.60 22.50
CA LEU A 134 4.19 19.97 23.09
C LEU A 134 4.27 20.42 24.57
N THR A 135 5.36 21.07 24.95
CA THR A 135 5.40 21.87 26.18
C THR A 135 5.94 23.25 25.85
N LYS A 136 5.02 24.21 25.71
CA LYS A 136 5.24 25.60 26.08
C LYS A 136 4.41 25.87 27.31
#